data_AF-A0A7S2UYN0-F1
#
_entry.id   AF-A0A7S2UYN0-F1
#
_cell.length_a   1.000
_cell.length_b   1.000
_cell.length_c   1.000
_cell.angle_alpha   90.00
_cell.angle_beta   90.00
_cell.angle_gamma   90.00
#
_symmetry.space_group_name_H-M   'P 1'
#
loop_
_entity.id
_entity.type
_entity.pdbx_description
1 polymer ?
#
loop_
_entity_poly.entity_id
_entity_poly.type
_entity_poly.pdbx_seq_one_letter_code
_entity_poly.pdbx_strand_id
1 'polypeptide(L)'
;NWLENIHDWCVSRQLWWGHRIPVYYAVGDPDPQRFFVARSEEEALVQAKEALGKDDVTLTQDEDVLDTWFSSGLWPFSTLGWPNEESEDLARFYPTNCLETGYDILFFWV
;
A
#
# COMPACT_ATOMS: atom_id res chain seq x y z
N ASN A 1 2.12 2.47 -27.15
CA ASN A 1 3.60 2.33 -27.12
C ASN A 1 4.15 2.16 -25.71
N TRP A 2 3.94 3.07 -24.74
CA TRP A 2 4.51 2.87 -23.39
C TRP A 2 3.83 1.75 -22.59
N LEU A 3 2.49 1.74 -22.53
CA LEU A 3 1.73 0.67 -21.87
C LEU A 3 1.91 -0.73 -22.50
N GLU A 4 2.50 -0.80 -23.69
CA GLU A 4 2.69 -2.06 -24.43
C GLU A 4 3.93 -2.85 -23.97
N ASN A 5 4.86 -2.22 -23.23
CA ASN A 5 6.08 -2.86 -22.72
C ASN A 5 6.38 -2.43 -21.27
N ILE A 6 5.36 -2.46 -20.41
CA ILE A 6 5.55 -2.20 -18.98
C ILE A 6 6.24 -3.39 -18.30
N HIS A 7 7.00 -3.09 -17.25
CA HIS A 7 7.61 -4.06 -16.37
C HIS A 7 7.05 -3.91 -14.97
N ASP A 8 7.30 -4.91 -14.11
CA ASP A 8 6.86 -4.90 -12.73
C ASP A 8 7.36 -3.63 -12.01
N TRP A 9 6.43 -2.95 -11.36
CA TRP A 9 6.76 -1.79 -10.54
C TRP A 9 7.28 -2.25 -9.18
N CYS A 10 8.57 -2.04 -8.94
CA CYS A 10 9.12 -2.12 -7.61
C CYS A 10 8.55 -0.96 -6.76
N VAL A 11 7.53 -1.24 -5.96
CA VAL A 11 6.84 -0.26 -5.10
C VAL A 11 7.58 0.03 -3.78
N SER A 12 8.52 -0.84 -3.38
CA SER A 12 9.25 -0.72 -2.11
C SER A 12 10.39 0.28 -2.19
N ARG A 13 10.60 1.07 -1.13
CA ARG A 13 11.67 2.08 -1.04
C ARG A 13 12.34 2.05 0.34
N GLN A 14 13.67 1.98 0.36
CA GLN A 14 14.50 2.13 1.55
C GLN A 14 14.69 3.62 1.90
N LEU A 15 13.60 4.29 2.26
CA LEU A 15 13.57 5.71 2.63
C LEU A 15 12.93 5.90 4.00
N TRP A 16 13.27 6.99 4.68
CA TRP A 16 12.70 7.29 6.00
C TRP A 16 11.36 8.02 5.95
N TRP A 17 10.99 8.56 4.79
CA TRP A 17 9.75 9.32 4.61
C TRP A 17 8.85 8.63 3.58
N GLY A 18 7.64 8.28 4.01
CA GLY A 18 6.63 7.64 3.19
C GLY A 18 5.65 6.84 4.04
N HIS A 19 4.67 6.22 3.39
CA HIS A 19 3.76 5.29 4.06
C HIS A 19 4.48 3.97 4.29
N ARG A 20 4.67 3.56 5.54
CA ARG A 20 5.26 2.24 5.84
C ARG A 20 4.43 1.12 5.24
N ILE A 21 5.11 0.14 4.67
CA ILE A 21 4.45 -1.02 4.06
C ILE A 21 3.74 -1.83 5.16
N PRO A 22 2.46 -2.19 4.99
CA PRO A 22 1.68 -2.91 6.00
C PRO A 22 1.97 -4.43 5.99
N VAL A 23 3.25 -4.78 5.96
CA VAL A 23 3.77 -6.15 5.95
C VAL A 23 4.51 -6.40 7.26
N TYR A 24 4.27 -7.55 7.88
CA TYR A 24 4.81 -7.92 9.18
C TYR A 24 5.47 -9.29 9.11
N TYR A 25 6.58 -9.44 9.84
CA TYR A 25 7.35 -10.67 9.94
C TYR A 25 7.35 -11.16 11.39
N ALA A 26 7.21 -12.47 11.59
CA ALA A 26 7.31 -13.06 12.91
C ALA A 26 8.77 -13.25 13.31
N VAL A 27 9.15 -12.70 14.47
CA VAL A 27 10.52 -12.79 14.99
C VAL A 27 10.86 -14.23 15.34
N GLY A 28 11.93 -14.76 14.74
CA GLY A 28 12.38 -16.14 14.98
C GLY A 28 11.56 -17.21 14.25
N ASP A 29 10.71 -16.83 13.29
CA ASP A 29 10.11 -17.78 12.35
C ASP A 29 11.22 -18.42 11.48
N PRO A 30 11.32 -19.76 11.41
CA PRO A 30 12.28 -20.43 10.54
C PRO A 30 11.98 -20.25 9.04
N ASP A 31 10.77 -19.81 8.67
CA ASP A 31 10.39 -19.56 7.28
C ASP A 31 10.70 -18.11 6.88
N PRO A 32 11.78 -17.86 6.10
CA PRO A 32 12.19 -16.50 5.74
C PRO A 32 11.25 -15.83 4.73
N GLN A 33 10.31 -16.56 4.13
CA GLN A 33 9.36 -16.03 3.15
C GLN A 33 7.97 -15.81 3.74
N ARG A 34 7.75 -16.17 5.00
CA ARG A 34 6.46 -15.95 5.64
C ARG A 34 6.32 -14.50 6.07
N PHE A 35 5.22 -13.90 5.63
CA PHE A 35 4.83 -12.55 6.02
C PHE A 35 3.32 -12.47 6.22
N PHE A 36 2.89 -11.47 6.98
CA PHE A 36 1.50 -11.20 7.29
C PHE A 36 1.16 -9.78 6.81
N VAL A 37 0.04 -9.62 6.11
CA VAL A 37 -0.39 -8.32 5.57
C VAL A 37 -1.66 -7.91 6.31
N ALA A 38 -1.62 -6.78 6.99
CA ALA A 38 -2.74 -6.31 7.79
C ALA A 38 -2.75 -4.79 7.98
N ARG A 39 -3.91 -4.20 8.28
CA ARG A 39 -4.02 -2.74 8.46
C ARG A 39 -3.42 -2.27 9.78
N SER A 40 -3.30 -3.16 10.75
CA SER A 40 -2.68 -2.90 12.04
C SER A 40 -1.87 -4.09 12.52
N GLU A 41 -0.99 -3.85 13.51
CA GLU A 41 -0.17 -4.91 14.10
C GLU A 41 -1.02 -5.94 14.84
N GLU A 42 -2.15 -5.53 15.44
CA GLU A 42 -3.09 -6.42 16.13
C GLU A 42 -3.74 -7.42 15.17
N GLU A 43 -4.17 -6.95 14.00
CA GLU A 43 -4.71 -7.82 12.95
C GLU A 43 -3.64 -8.79 12.43
N ALA A 44 -2.40 -8.32 12.23
CA ALA A 44 -1.29 -9.17 11.83
C ALA A 44 -0.95 -10.22 12.91
N LEU A 45 -1.03 -9.86 14.20
CA LEU A 45 -0.81 -10.78 15.32
C LEU A 45 -1.82 -11.91 15.32
N VAL A 46 -3.10 -11.64 15.05
CA VAL A 46 -4.13 -12.69 14.94
C VAL A 46 -3.78 -13.66 13.81
N GLN A 47 -3.44 -13.15 12.62
CA GLN A 47 -3.04 -13.99 11.48
C GLN A 47 -1.80 -14.83 11.81
N ALA A 48 -0.80 -14.24 12.48
CA ALA A 48 0.45 -14.90 12.81
C ALA A 48 0.26 -16.02 13.85
N LYS A 49 -0.54 -15.78 14.89
CA LYS A 49 -0.85 -16.80 15.91
C LYS A 49 -1.56 -18.00 15.30
N GLU A 50 -2.53 -17.76 14.41
CA GLU A 50 -3.24 -18.83 13.71
C GLU A 50 -2.31 -19.64 12.79
N ALA A 51 -1.47 -18.95 11.99
CA ALA A 51 -0.57 -19.61 11.05
C ALA A 51 0.60 -20.35 11.73
N LEU A 52 1.02 -19.93 12.92
CA LEU A 52 2.15 -20.51 13.66
C LEU A 52 1.71 -21.49 14.76
N GLY A 53 0.43 -21.48 15.16
CA GLY A 53 -0.08 -22.29 16.25
C GLY A 53 0.56 -21.95 17.60
N LYS A 54 0.95 -20.68 17.80
CA LYS A 54 1.62 -20.18 19.01
C LYS A 54 0.88 -18.95 19.53
N ASP A 55 0.72 -18.85 20.84
CA ASP A 55 0.10 -17.68 21.47
C ASP A 55 1.09 -16.52 21.70
N ASP A 56 2.37 -16.85 21.87
CA ASP A 56 3.47 -15.92 22.09
C ASP A 56 4.21 -15.69 20.76
N VAL A 57 3.76 -14.68 20.01
CA VAL A 57 4.33 -14.27 18.73
C VAL A 57 4.66 -12.78 18.81
N THR A 58 5.91 -12.43 18.49
CA THR A 58 6.37 -11.05 18.34
C THR A 58 6.49 -10.75 16.86
N LEU A 59 5.98 -9.60 16.43
CA LEU A 59 6.08 -9.15 15.04
C LEU A 59 7.09 -8.01 14.87
N THR A 60 7.57 -7.84 13.65
CA THR A 60 8.31 -6.67 13.20
C THR A 60 7.76 -6.25 11.85
N GLN A 61 7.34 -5.00 11.73
CA GLN A 61 6.84 -4.43 10.47
C GLN A 61 8.01 -4.18 9.50
N ASP A 62 7.77 -4.33 8.20
CA ASP A 62 8.71 -4.03 7.12
C ASP A 62 9.19 -2.57 7.17
N GLU A 63 10.51 -2.37 7.23
CA GLU A 63 11.14 -1.05 7.38
C GLU A 63 10.98 -0.16 6.14
N ASP A 64 10.68 -0.75 4.98
CA ASP A 64 10.49 -0.01 3.75
C ASP A 64 9.19 0.83 3.77
N VAL A 65 9.20 1.88 2.95
CA VAL A 65 8.03 2.70 2.65
C VAL A 65 7.58 2.51 1.21
N LEU A 66 6.31 2.78 0.94
CA LEU A 66 5.75 2.79 -0.40
C LEU A 66 6.30 3.97 -1.21
N ASP A 67 6.55 3.73 -2.50
CA ASP A 67 6.89 4.75 -3.48
C ASP A 67 5.88 5.91 -3.47
N THR A 68 6.36 7.15 -3.56
CA THR A 68 5.49 8.34 -3.57
C THR A 68 4.46 8.28 -4.69
N TRP A 69 4.83 7.73 -5.86
CA TRP A 69 3.90 7.57 -6.97
C TRP A 69 2.74 6.62 -6.65
N PHE A 70 2.92 5.69 -5.70
CA PHE A 70 1.85 4.83 -5.21
C PHE A 70 0.74 5.63 -4.55
N SER A 71 1.07 6.52 -3.61
CA SER A 71 0.05 7.33 -2.94
C SER A 71 -0.45 8.46 -3.85
N SER A 72 0.39 9.05 -4.70
CA SER A 72 -0.04 10.07 -5.67
C SER A 72 -1.06 9.53 -6.67
N GLY A 73 -0.93 8.28 -7.11
CA GLY A 73 -1.90 7.62 -8.00
C GLY A 73 -3.29 7.44 -7.37
N LEU A 74 -3.41 7.49 -6.04
CA LEU A 74 -4.69 7.38 -5.33
C LEU A 74 -5.46 8.71 -5.27
N TRP A 75 -4.85 9.82 -5.70
CA TRP A 75 -5.40 11.17 -5.62
C TRP A 75 -6.86 11.33 -6.12
N PRO A 76 -7.29 10.69 -7.22
CA PRO A 76 -8.64 10.89 -7.77
C PRO A 76 -9.79 10.51 -6.82
N PHE A 77 -9.53 9.70 -5.80
CA PHE A 77 -10.55 9.22 -4.87
C PHE A 77 -10.16 9.41 -3.40
N SER A 78 -8.87 9.39 -3.04
CA SER A 78 -8.42 9.57 -1.65
C SER A 78 -8.79 10.94 -1.08
N THR A 79 -8.95 11.94 -1.94
CA THR A 79 -9.40 13.29 -1.59
C THR A 79 -10.90 13.42 -1.38
N LEU A 80 -11.67 12.44 -1.86
CA LEU A 80 -13.13 12.44 -1.84
C LEU A 80 -13.70 11.58 -0.70
N GLY A 81 -12.87 11.23 0.28
CA GLY A 81 -13.28 10.43 1.44
C GLY A 81 -13.12 8.92 1.28
N TRP A 82 -12.58 8.43 0.16
CA TRP A 82 -12.13 7.04 0.06
C TRP A 82 -11.06 6.77 1.14
N PRO A 83 -11.09 5.63 1.86
CA PRO A 83 -11.77 4.37 1.53
C PRO A 83 -13.22 4.23 2.00
N ASN A 84 -13.86 5.29 2.51
CA ASN A 84 -15.29 5.22 2.80
C ASN A 84 -16.12 5.31 1.50
N GLU A 85 -16.62 4.17 1.03
CA GLU A 85 -17.44 4.08 -0.19
C GLU A 85 -18.79 4.79 -0.05
N GLU A 86 -19.27 5.06 1.17
CA GLU A 86 -20.50 5.80 1.44
C GLU A 86 -20.30 7.33 1.38
N SER A 87 -19.10 7.81 1.06
CA SER A 87 -18.82 9.24 0.96
C SER A 87 -19.63 9.91 -0.15
N GLU A 88 -20.40 10.95 0.20
CA GLU A 88 -21.19 11.73 -0.74
C GLU A 88 -20.31 12.40 -1.82
N ASP A 89 -19.12 12.88 -1.43
CA ASP A 89 -18.18 13.52 -2.35
C ASP A 89 -17.60 12.51 -3.35
N LEU A 90 -17.29 11.29 -2.89
CA LEU A 90 -16.82 10.22 -3.77
C LEU A 90 -17.90 9.87 -4.80
N ALA A 91 -19.15 9.70 -4.36
CA ALA A 91 -20.26 9.38 -5.25
C ALA A 91 -20.58 10.50 -6.25
N ARG A 92 -20.32 11.75 -5.88
CA ARG A 92 -20.66 12.93 -6.70
C ARG A 92 -19.57 13.31 -7.69
N PHE A 93 -18.30 13.24 -7.27
CA PHE A 93 -17.18 13.84 -8.00
C PHE A 93 -16.24 12.82 -8.64
N TYR A 94 -16.37 11.53 -8.32
CA TYR A 94 -15.66 10.46 -9.02
C TYR A 94 -16.60 9.75 -10.01
N PRO A 95 -16.20 9.53 -11.28
CA PRO A 95 -14.91 9.89 -11.89
C PRO A 95 -14.83 11.37 -12.32
N THR A 96 -13.64 11.97 -12.17
CA THR A 96 -13.34 13.35 -12.57
C THR A 96 -13.42 13.54 -14.09
N ASN A 97 -13.87 14.72 -14.55
CA ASN A 97 -14.06 15.00 -15.98
C ASN A 97 -12.79 15.42 -16.75
N CYS A 98 -11.82 16.05 -16.08
CA CYS A 98 -10.60 16.57 -16.70
C CYS A 98 -9.43 16.47 -15.72
N LEU A 99 -8.27 16.04 -16.23
CA LEU A 99 -7.00 16.05 -15.51
C LEU A 99 -6.01 16.93 -16.29
N GLU A 100 -5.65 18.08 -15.71
CA GLU A 100 -4.67 19.00 -16.29
C GLU A 100 -3.31 18.79 -15.63
N THR A 101 -2.28 18.51 -16.43
CA THR A 101 -0.91 18.27 -15.94
C THR A 101 0.13 18.47 -17.04
N GLY A 102 1.39 18.60 -16.64
CA GLY A 102 2.54 18.63 -17.53
C GLY A 102 2.87 17.24 -18.10
N TYR A 103 3.49 17.22 -19.28
CA TYR A 103 3.88 15.97 -19.93
C TYR A 103 5.01 15.22 -19.21
N ASP A 104 5.71 15.90 -18.30
CA ASP A 104 6.87 15.42 -17.54
C ASP A 104 6.52 14.30 -16.56
N ILE A 105 5.27 14.25 -16.08
CA ILE A 105 4.79 13.21 -15.16
C ILE A 105 3.72 12.28 -15.75
N LEU A 106 3.51 12.35 -17.07
CA LEU A 106 2.50 11.55 -17.77
C LEU A 106 2.69 10.04 -17.54
N PHE A 107 3.91 9.56 -17.30
CA PHE A 107 4.18 8.14 -17.06
C PHE A 107 4.19 7.74 -15.59
N PHE A 108 4.33 8.70 -14.68
CA PHE A 108 4.48 8.42 -13.26
C PHE A 108 3.18 8.61 -12.49
N TRP A 109 2.26 9.44 -12.98
CA TRP A 109 1.08 9.86 -12.23
C TRP A 109 -0.26 9.69 -12.96
N VAL A 110 -0.28 9.88 -14.28
CA VAL A 110 -1.51 9.89 -15.11
C VAL A 110 -1.88 8.49 -15.55
#